data_AF-A0A849QN07-F1
#
_entry.id   AF-A0A849QN07-F1
#
_cell.length_a   1.000
_cell.length_b   1.000
_cell.length_c   1.000
_cell.angle_alpha   90.00
_cell.angle_beta   90.00
_cell.angle_gamma   90.00
#
_symmetry.space_group_name_H-M   'P 1'
#
loop_
_entity.id
_entity.type
_entity.pdbx_description
1 polymer ?
#
loop_
_entity_poly.entity_id
_entity_poly.type
_entity_poly.pdbx_seq_one_letter_code
_entity_poly.pdbx_strand_id
1 'polypeptide(L)'
;DAGYFSYDNLELLKRMGIDAYIPDNFFKVEERGKSKWFRKSIFKFDEEKDCYFCPANIMMPFTRIQKRKDKPDLKQYVCNFCSDCVFKKACTKAENRIISRDPREYLLDEMRGKLRTVEGGKVYLERMYTAEPVFGQMKQNRGFREFLLRGKEKASVEFLMMCIVHNIGKIDGFVKREGKNWKEILKNRIEGANLFVVDTKNVLIGTLKHVFSDLSVKYVDFHVGITKFKEIKILTSCVGNSQNFMVS
;
A
#
# COMPACT_ATOMS: atom_id res chain seq x y z
N ASP A 1 -0.22 3.43 1.59
CA ASP A 1 0.98 3.37 2.43
C ASP A 1 2.19 2.91 1.61
N ALA A 2 3.38 3.44 1.89
CA ALA A 2 4.63 3.06 1.23
C ALA A 2 5.16 1.69 1.69
N GLY A 3 4.65 1.15 2.82
CA GLY A 3 4.97 -0.18 3.30
C GLY A 3 4.59 -1.34 2.37
N TYR A 4 3.78 -1.10 1.33
CA TYR A 4 3.44 -2.11 0.31
C TYR A 4 4.40 -2.11 -0.89
N PHE A 5 5.37 -1.20 -0.93
CA PHE A 5 6.33 -1.12 -2.02
C PHE A 5 7.33 -2.29 -1.97
N SER A 6 7.31 -3.12 -3.02
CA SER A 6 8.38 -4.05 -3.36
C SER A 6 8.37 -4.27 -4.87
N TYR A 7 9.53 -4.57 -5.47
CA TYR A 7 9.59 -4.87 -6.90
C TYR A 7 8.73 -6.09 -7.26
N ASP A 8 8.67 -7.09 -6.38
CA ASP A 8 7.86 -8.30 -6.58
C ASP A 8 6.36 -7.95 -6.59
N ASN A 9 5.92 -7.01 -5.75
CA ASN A 9 4.53 -6.53 -5.76
C ASN A 9 4.22 -5.74 -7.03
N LEU A 10 5.12 -4.86 -7.49
CA LEU A 10 4.91 -4.10 -8.72
C LEU A 10 4.82 -5.03 -9.95
N GLU A 11 5.69 -6.03 -10.01
CA GLU A 11 5.69 -7.04 -11.07
C GLU A 11 4.40 -7.87 -11.06
N LEU A 12 3.94 -8.29 -9.87
CA LEU A 12 2.66 -8.98 -9.71
C LEU A 12 1.48 -8.12 -10.18
N LEU A 13 1.44 -6.84 -9.80
CA LEU A 13 0.38 -5.92 -10.20
C LEU A 13 0.33 -5.73 -11.72
N LYS A 14 1.51 -5.60 -12.36
CA LYS A 14 1.63 -5.51 -13.82
C LYS A 14 1.14 -6.80 -14.48
N ARG A 15 1.54 -7.97 -13.96
CA ARG A 15 1.10 -9.29 -14.46
C ARG A 15 -0.41 -9.48 -14.34
N MET A 16 -1.02 -8.97 -13.28
CA MET A 16 -2.46 -9.10 -13.05
C MET A 16 -3.30 -8.03 -13.73
N GLY A 17 -2.67 -7.02 -14.34
CA GLY A 17 -3.38 -5.88 -14.95
C GLY A 17 -4.13 -5.02 -13.93
N ILE A 18 -3.71 -5.02 -12.67
CA ILE A 18 -4.38 -4.26 -11.61
C ILE A 18 -3.80 -2.85 -11.56
N ASP A 19 -4.68 -1.86 -11.75
CA ASP A 19 -4.31 -0.45 -11.69
C ASP A 19 -4.12 0.03 -10.23
N ALA A 20 -2.89 -0.11 -9.74
CA ALA A 20 -2.52 0.27 -8.38
C ALA A 20 -1.73 1.58 -8.33
N TYR A 21 -1.70 2.19 -7.14
CA TYR A 21 -0.99 3.42 -6.81
C TYR A 21 -0.22 3.18 -5.52
N ILE A 22 1.05 2.79 -5.63
CA ILE A 22 1.90 2.41 -4.49
C ILE A 22 3.14 3.30 -4.51
N PRO A 23 3.24 4.30 -3.62
CA PRO A 23 4.46 5.09 -3.51
C PRO A 23 5.57 4.26 -2.89
N ASP A 24 6.81 4.49 -3.30
CA ASP A 24 7.96 4.00 -2.56
C ASP A 24 8.24 4.86 -1.33
N ASN A 25 9.07 4.35 -0.42
CA ASN A 25 9.39 5.02 0.85
C ASN A 25 10.04 6.41 0.68
N PHE A 26 10.63 6.69 -0.49
CA PHE A 26 11.29 7.97 -0.75
C PHE A 26 10.41 8.96 -1.49
N PHE A 27 9.25 8.57 -2.04
CA PHE A 27 8.38 9.44 -2.84
C PHE A 27 8.04 10.76 -2.12
N LYS A 28 7.40 10.67 -0.95
CA LYS A 28 7.04 11.86 -0.13
C LYS A 28 8.24 12.57 0.48
N VAL A 29 9.36 11.87 0.68
CA VAL A 29 10.59 12.45 1.25
C VAL A 29 11.25 13.37 0.24
N GLU A 30 11.28 12.94 -1.03
CA GLU A 30 11.80 13.71 -2.15
C GLU A 30 10.91 14.93 -2.44
N GLU A 31 9.58 14.80 -2.42
CA GLU A 31 8.66 15.94 -2.56
C GLU A 31 8.89 17.03 -1.51
N ARG A 32 9.19 16.63 -0.26
CA ARG A 32 9.46 17.57 0.83
C ARG A 32 10.86 18.18 0.79
N GLY A 33 11.74 17.69 -0.09
CA GLY A 33 13.15 18.09 -0.15
C GLY A 33 13.97 17.74 1.10
N LYS A 34 13.46 16.87 1.98
CA LYS A 34 14.09 16.55 3.27
C LYS A 34 15.00 15.33 3.15
N SER A 35 16.22 15.52 2.64
CA SER A 35 17.23 14.47 2.65
C SER A 35 18.59 14.97 3.13
N LYS A 36 19.16 14.28 4.11
CA LYS A 36 20.52 14.54 4.61
C LYS A 36 21.60 14.31 3.55
N TRP A 37 21.37 13.34 2.66
CA TRP A 37 22.31 12.95 1.61
C TRP A 37 21.62 12.94 0.25
N PHE A 38 22.40 13.18 -0.80
CA PHE A 38 21.97 13.02 -2.17
C PHE A 38 21.35 11.64 -2.40
N ARG A 39 20.11 11.64 -2.89
CA ARG A 39 19.34 10.44 -3.20
C ARG A 39 19.70 9.91 -4.58
N LYS A 40 19.28 8.68 -4.88
CA LYS A 40 19.53 8.07 -6.18
C LYS A 40 18.83 8.81 -7.32
N SER A 41 17.67 9.41 -7.05
CA SER A 41 16.86 10.17 -8.02
C SER A 41 17.57 11.35 -8.68
N ILE A 42 18.60 11.92 -8.05
CA ILE A 42 19.40 13.01 -8.67
C ILE A 42 20.57 12.49 -9.52
N PHE A 43 20.81 11.17 -9.53
CA PHE A 43 21.78 10.53 -10.41
C PHE A 43 21.05 10.11 -11.67
N LYS A 44 21.53 10.55 -12.83
CA LYS A 44 20.89 10.26 -14.11
C LYS A 44 21.44 8.95 -14.66
N PHE A 45 20.58 8.02 -15.05
CA PHE A 45 21.00 6.81 -15.74
C PHE A 45 20.97 7.04 -17.25
N ASP A 46 22.01 6.60 -17.93
CA ASP A 46 22.11 6.55 -19.39
C ASP A 46 22.00 5.08 -19.81
N GLU A 47 20.92 4.75 -20.52
CA GLU A 47 20.62 3.38 -20.95
C GLU A 47 21.53 2.92 -22.10
N GLU A 48 21.94 3.85 -22.98
CA GLU A 48 22.80 3.53 -24.13
C GLU A 48 24.21 3.15 -23.67
N LYS A 49 24.72 3.86 -22.67
CA LYS A 49 26.08 3.68 -22.14
C LYS A 49 26.16 2.76 -20.92
N ASP A 50 25.02 2.26 -20.42
CA ASP A 50 24.90 1.49 -19.16
C ASP A 50 25.72 2.16 -18.03
N CYS A 51 25.45 3.43 -17.76
CA CYS A 51 26.20 4.20 -16.76
C CYS A 51 25.33 5.22 -16.01
N TYR A 52 25.80 5.68 -14.85
CA TYR A 52 25.17 6.78 -14.12
C TYR A 52 26.00 8.06 -14.21
N PHE A 53 25.34 9.21 -14.22
CA PHE A 53 25.97 10.51 -14.02
C PHE A 53 25.60 11.02 -12.63
N CYS A 54 26.62 11.35 -11.84
CA CYS A 54 26.40 11.98 -10.54
C CYS A 54 26.04 13.47 -10.67
N PRO A 55 25.62 14.15 -9.58
CA PRO A 55 25.28 15.58 -9.60
C PRO A 55 26.44 16.50 -10.03
N ALA A 56 27.69 16.04 -9.91
CA ALA A 56 28.87 16.73 -10.43
C ALA A 56 29.11 16.46 -11.94
N ASN A 57 28.16 15.80 -12.61
CA ASN A 57 28.25 15.35 -13.99
C ASN A 57 29.40 14.38 -14.29
N ILE A 58 29.87 13.65 -13.27
CA ILE A 58 30.92 12.62 -13.41
C ILE A 58 30.25 11.28 -13.72
N MET A 59 30.75 10.60 -14.76
CA MET A 59 30.31 9.28 -15.19
C MET A 59 30.72 8.19 -14.18
N MET A 60 29.78 7.31 -13.88
CA MET A 60 29.89 6.17 -12.97
C MET A 60 29.62 4.90 -13.79
N PRO A 61 30.67 4.20 -14.26
CA PRO A 61 30.51 3.01 -15.08
C PRO A 61 30.01 1.82 -14.27
N PHE A 62 29.40 0.85 -14.95
CA PHE A 62 29.14 -0.46 -14.37
C PHE A 62 30.44 -1.07 -13.84
N THR A 63 30.43 -1.52 -12.59
CA THR A 63 31.63 -2.03 -11.90
C THR A 63 31.50 -3.50 -11.56
N ARG A 64 30.38 -3.91 -10.94
CA ARG A 64 30.20 -5.29 -10.48
C ARG A 64 28.74 -5.67 -10.28
N ILE A 65 28.50 -6.97 -10.19
CA ILE A 65 27.20 -7.54 -9.83
C ILE A 65 27.20 -7.91 -8.34
N GLN A 66 26.18 -7.46 -7.62
CA GLN A 66 25.90 -7.90 -6.26
C GLN A 66 24.83 -8.99 -6.29
N LYS A 67 25.25 -10.22 -5.98
CA LYS A 67 24.36 -11.38 -5.90
C LYS A 67 23.45 -11.29 -4.67
N ARG A 68 22.19 -11.71 -4.84
CA ARG A 68 21.22 -11.78 -3.74
C ARG A 68 20.55 -13.16 -3.73
N LYS A 69 20.24 -13.63 -2.52
CA LYS A 69 19.47 -14.86 -2.35
C LYS A 69 17.99 -14.57 -2.67
N ASP A 70 17.37 -15.43 -3.48
CA ASP A 70 15.94 -15.39 -3.81
C ASP A 70 15.45 -14.07 -4.42
N LYS A 71 16.36 -13.25 -4.96
CA LYS A 71 16.07 -11.95 -5.60
C LYS A 71 17.00 -11.74 -6.78
N PRO A 72 16.60 -10.93 -7.78
CA PRO A 72 17.48 -10.59 -8.90
C PRO A 72 18.77 -9.95 -8.44
N ASP A 73 19.82 -10.14 -9.21
CA ASP A 73 21.11 -9.51 -8.96
C ASP A 73 21.04 -7.99 -9.16
N LEU A 74 21.85 -7.24 -8.41
CA LEU A 74 21.96 -5.79 -8.54
C LEU A 74 23.21 -5.42 -9.34
N LYS A 75 23.07 -4.54 -10.33
CA LYS A 75 24.23 -3.89 -10.96
C LYS A 75 24.74 -2.76 -10.07
N GLN A 76 26.04 -2.70 -9.80
CA GLN A 76 26.66 -1.63 -9.03
C GLN A 76 27.50 -0.71 -9.91
N TYR A 77 27.35 0.59 -9.68
CA TYR A 77 28.04 1.67 -10.36
C TYR A 77 28.81 2.49 -9.33
N VAL A 78 30.11 2.67 -9.54
CA VAL A 78 31.00 3.33 -8.57
C VAL A 78 31.53 4.63 -9.16
N CYS A 79 31.51 5.70 -8.38
CA CYS A 79 32.13 6.97 -8.73
C CYS A 79 33.55 7.01 -8.16
N ASN A 80 34.56 6.94 -9.02
CA ASN A 80 35.96 6.89 -8.61
C ASN A 80 36.58 8.27 -8.33
N PHE A 81 35.87 9.36 -8.63
CA PHE A 81 36.37 10.74 -8.51
C PHE A 81 35.74 11.47 -7.32
N CYS A 82 35.57 10.76 -6.19
CA CYS A 82 34.92 11.33 -5.00
C CYS A 82 35.89 12.00 -4.01
N SER A 83 37.21 11.83 -4.14
CA SER A 83 38.21 12.35 -3.19
C SER A 83 38.11 13.87 -3.02
N ASP A 84 38.13 14.60 -4.14
CA ASP A 84 38.21 16.06 -4.18
C ASP A 84 36.89 16.70 -4.64
N CYS A 85 35.79 15.96 -4.53
CA CYS A 85 34.49 16.41 -4.99
C CYS A 85 33.90 17.46 -4.03
N VAL A 86 33.54 18.64 -4.54
CA VAL A 86 32.86 19.72 -3.79
C VAL A 86 31.59 19.23 -3.10
N PHE A 87 30.88 18.29 -3.73
CA PHE A 87 29.64 17.74 -3.20
C PHE A 87 29.83 16.55 -2.25
N LYS A 88 31.07 16.17 -1.91
CA LYS A 88 31.37 14.99 -1.10
C LYS A 88 30.55 14.93 0.19
N LYS A 89 30.54 16.04 0.94
CA LYS A 89 29.83 16.18 2.23
C LYS A 89 28.31 16.02 2.12
N ALA A 90 27.71 16.33 0.96
CA ALA A 90 26.29 16.14 0.70
C ALA A 90 25.99 14.80 0.00
N CYS A 91 26.98 14.19 -0.65
CA CYS A 91 26.81 13.00 -1.48
C CYS A 91 26.94 11.69 -0.69
N THR A 92 28.05 11.48 0.03
CA THR A 92 28.31 10.22 0.73
C THR A 92 29.38 10.38 1.81
N LYS A 93 29.25 9.60 2.90
CA LYS A 93 30.30 9.47 3.92
C LYS A 93 31.39 8.47 3.50
N ALA A 94 31.08 7.50 2.65
CA ALA A 94 32.03 6.50 2.17
C ALA A 94 33.07 7.11 1.24
N GLU A 95 34.19 6.42 1.00
CA GLU A 95 35.26 6.86 0.10
C GLU A 95 34.76 7.13 -1.32
N ASN A 96 33.91 6.27 -1.86
CA ASN A 96 33.30 6.42 -3.18
C ASN A 96 31.77 6.26 -3.09
N ARG A 97 31.04 7.00 -3.93
CA ARG A 97 29.59 6.83 -4.05
C ARG A 97 29.30 5.60 -4.88
N ILE A 98 28.45 4.72 -4.36
CA ILE A 98 28.00 3.50 -5.04
C ILE A 98 26.49 3.60 -5.26
N ILE A 99 26.04 3.35 -6.49
CA ILE A 99 24.62 3.21 -6.84
C ILE A 99 24.37 1.77 -7.23
N SER A 100 23.43 1.11 -6.57
CA SER A 100 22.93 -0.20 -6.98
C SER A 100 21.66 -0.02 -7.80
N ARG A 101 21.54 -0.71 -8.93
CA ARG A 101 20.37 -0.74 -9.82
C ARG A 101 19.74 -2.12 -9.84
N ASP A 102 18.46 -2.21 -9.50
CA ASP A 102 17.64 -3.40 -9.74
C ASP A 102 17.24 -3.43 -11.23
N PRO A 103 17.29 -4.58 -11.91
CA PRO A 103 16.85 -4.69 -13.30
C PRO A 103 15.38 -4.25 -13.49
N ARG A 104 14.57 -4.28 -12.43
CA ARG A 104 13.15 -3.92 -12.46
C ARG A 104 12.88 -2.47 -12.08
N GLU A 105 13.89 -1.60 -12.08
CA GLU A 105 13.72 -0.18 -11.72
C GLU A 105 12.77 0.60 -12.62
N TYR A 106 12.62 0.20 -13.88
CA TYR A 106 11.64 0.79 -14.78
C TYR A 106 10.20 0.71 -14.20
N LEU A 107 9.87 -0.32 -13.42
CA LEU A 107 8.56 -0.44 -12.75
C LEU A 107 8.36 0.65 -11.69
N LEU A 108 9.42 1.01 -10.98
CA LEU A 108 9.41 2.11 -10.02
C LEU A 108 9.24 3.45 -10.74
N ASP A 109 9.95 3.65 -11.85
CA ASP A 109 9.87 4.87 -12.64
C ASP A 109 8.47 5.05 -13.27
N GLU A 110 7.87 3.98 -13.81
CA GLU A 110 6.48 3.95 -14.27
C GLU A 110 5.50 4.35 -13.14
N MET A 111 5.63 3.72 -11.96
CA MET A 111 4.76 4.00 -10.81
C MET A 111 4.91 5.43 -10.29
N ARG A 112 6.15 5.95 -10.23
CA ARG A 112 6.42 7.33 -9.84
C ARG A 112 5.90 8.33 -10.87
N GLY A 113 6.04 8.05 -12.15
CA GLY A 113 5.47 8.86 -13.23
C GLY A 113 3.95 8.96 -13.08
N LYS A 114 3.31 7.81 -12.86
CA LYS A 114 1.87 7.73 -12.60
C LYS A 114 1.43 8.52 -11.37
N LEU A 115 2.13 8.40 -10.24
CA LEU A 115 1.82 9.13 -9.00
C LEU A 115 1.99 10.64 -9.11
N ARG A 116 2.88 11.11 -9.99
CA ARG A 116 3.13 12.55 -10.23
C ARG A 116 2.09 13.20 -11.15
N THR A 117 1.27 12.43 -11.85
CA THR A 117 0.15 12.97 -12.62
C THR A 117 -0.89 13.60 -11.68
N VAL A 118 -1.64 14.59 -12.18
CA VAL A 118 -2.68 15.27 -11.37
C VAL A 118 -3.76 14.27 -10.95
N GLU A 119 -4.14 13.38 -11.85
CA GLU A 119 -5.13 12.33 -11.66
C GLU A 119 -4.62 11.29 -10.65
N GLY A 120 -3.38 10.81 -10.84
CA GLY A 120 -2.80 9.79 -9.97
C GLY A 120 -2.57 10.28 -8.55
N GLY A 121 -2.17 11.55 -8.39
CA GLY A 121 -2.07 12.21 -7.09
C GLY A 121 -3.42 12.28 -6.37
N LYS A 122 -4.50 12.66 -7.10
CA LYS A 122 -5.87 12.70 -6.53
C LYS A 122 -6.33 11.33 -6.05
N VAL A 123 -6.23 10.30 -6.89
CA VAL A 123 -6.63 8.92 -6.53
C VAL A 123 -5.83 8.40 -5.33
N TYR A 124 -4.52 8.70 -5.28
CA TYR A 124 -3.68 8.33 -4.15
C TYR A 124 -4.11 9.04 -2.86
N LEU A 125 -4.42 10.34 -2.92
CA LEU A 125 -4.89 11.12 -1.78
C LEU A 125 -6.27 10.64 -1.28
N GLU A 126 -7.21 10.38 -2.17
CA GLU A 126 -8.53 9.83 -1.82
C GLU A 126 -8.41 8.52 -1.06
N ARG A 127 -7.56 7.60 -1.53
CA ARG A 127 -7.29 6.34 -0.82
C ARG A 127 -6.70 6.56 0.57
N MET A 128 -5.86 7.57 0.72
CA MET A 128 -5.26 7.94 2.00
C MET A 128 -6.35 8.36 3.00
N TYR A 129 -7.26 9.25 2.58
CA TYR A 129 -8.36 9.73 3.43
C TYR A 129 -9.41 8.66 3.73
N THR A 130 -9.65 7.72 2.82
CA THR A 130 -10.70 6.71 3.02
C THR A 130 -10.20 5.51 3.83
N ALA A 131 -8.98 5.02 3.58
CA ALA A 131 -8.49 3.79 4.19
C ALA A 131 -7.73 4.01 5.51
N GLU A 132 -6.89 5.04 5.62
CA GLU A 132 -6.04 5.22 6.79
C GLU A 132 -6.83 5.49 8.08
N PRO A 133 -7.91 6.28 8.09
CA PRO A 133 -8.70 6.49 9.31
C PRO A 133 -9.35 5.21 9.83
N VAL A 134 -9.74 4.29 8.93
CA VAL A 134 -10.32 3.00 9.32
C VAL A 134 -9.29 2.17 10.09
N PHE A 135 -8.07 2.05 9.56
CA PHE A 135 -6.98 1.35 10.26
C PHE A 135 -6.55 2.07 11.53
N GLY A 136 -6.54 3.41 11.52
CA GLY A 136 -6.29 4.23 12.71
C GLY A 136 -7.30 3.96 13.82
N GLN A 137 -8.60 3.94 13.50
CA GLN A 137 -9.66 3.62 14.47
C GLN A 137 -9.56 2.19 14.98
N MET A 138 -9.30 1.21 14.11
CA MET A 138 -9.12 -0.18 14.53
C MET A 138 -7.95 -0.32 15.50
N LYS A 139 -6.81 0.31 15.20
CA LYS A 139 -5.60 0.23 16.04
C LYS A 139 -5.70 1.03 17.33
N GLN A 140 -6.11 2.30 17.25
CA GLN A 140 -6.09 3.24 18.37
C GLN A 140 -7.34 3.13 19.23
N ASN A 141 -8.54 3.15 18.63
CA ASN A 141 -9.78 3.19 19.40
C ASN A 141 -10.23 1.80 19.85
N ARG A 142 -9.86 0.74 19.11
CA ARG A 142 -10.27 -0.64 19.41
C ARG A 142 -9.13 -1.55 19.86
N GLY A 143 -7.92 -1.01 20.00
CA GLY A 143 -6.77 -1.75 20.50
C GLY A 143 -6.31 -2.92 19.62
N PHE A 144 -6.74 -3.01 18.36
CA PHE A 144 -6.36 -4.11 17.47
C PHE A 144 -4.93 -3.91 16.96
N ARG A 145 -3.95 -4.34 17.76
CA ARG A 145 -2.51 -4.20 17.46
C ARG A 145 -1.91 -5.43 16.79
N GLU A 146 -2.42 -6.60 17.14
CA GLU A 146 -1.91 -7.89 16.67
C GLU A 146 -3.06 -8.91 16.53
N PHE A 147 -2.81 -9.95 15.74
CA PHE A 147 -3.70 -11.10 15.63
C PHE A 147 -3.43 -12.05 16.80
N LEU A 148 -4.48 -12.51 17.48
CA LEU A 148 -4.34 -13.44 18.60
C LEU A 148 -4.25 -14.88 18.09
N LEU A 149 -4.90 -15.16 16.95
CA LEU A 149 -4.88 -16.48 16.34
C LEU A 149 -3.75 -16.61 15.31
N ARG A 150 -3.11 -17.78 15.32
CA ARG A 150 -2.08 -18.15 14.35
C ARG A 150 -2.69 -18.89 13.16
N GLY A 151 -2.12 -18.64 12.00
CA GLY A 151 -2.55 -19.26 10.74
C GLY A 151 -3.48 -18.37 9.94
N LYS A 152 -3.28 -18.39 8.62
CA LYS A 152 -3.96 -17.53 7.64
C LYS A 152 -5.49 -17.55 7.76
N GLU A 153 -6.08 -18.73 7.91
CA GLU A 153 -7.54 -18.88 7.99
C GLU A 153 -8.10 -18.22 9.25
N LYS A 154 -7.51 -18.51 10.41
CA LYS A 154 -7.96 -17.98 11.70
C LYS A 154 -7.75 -16.47 11.80
N ALA A 155 -6.60 -15.96 11.37
CA ALA A 155 -6.34 -14.53 11.29
C ALA A 155 -7.32 -13.82 10.34
N SER A 156 -7.75 -14.48 9.26
CA SER A 156 -8.78 -13.92 8.36
C SER A 156 -10.14 -13.79 9.04
N VAL A 157 -10.50 -14.73 9.92
CA VAL A 157 -11.75 -14.66 10.71
C VAL A 157 -11.69 -13.53 11.72
N GLU A 158 -10.59 -13.36 12.44
CA GLU A 158 -10.40 -12.24 13.37
C GLU A 158 -10.53 -10.89 12.64
N PHE A 159 -9.88 -10.77 11.47
CA PHE A 159 -9.97 -9.56 10.65
C PHE A 159 -11.40 -9.30 10.17
N LEU A 160 -12.13 -10.34 9.76
CA LEU A 160 -13.52 -10.23 9.33
C LEU A 160 -14.41 -9.74 10.48
N MET A 161 -14.22 -10.28 11.68
CA MET A 161 -14.96 -9.86 12.87
C MET A 161 -14.69 -8.38 13.19
N MET A 162 -13.44 -7.93 13.08
CA MET A 162 -13.09 -6.51 13.23
C MET A 162 -13.74 -5.62 12.17
N CYS A 163 -13.83 -6.08 10.92
CA CYS A 163 -14.55 -5.37 9.87
C CYS A 163 -16.05 -5.24 10.17
N ILE A 164 -16.68 -6.31 10.68
CA ILE A 164 -18.10 -6.30 11.08
C ILE A 164 -18.33 -5.28 12.20
N VAL A 165 -17.53 -5.32 13.26
CA VAL A 165 -17.59 -4.36 14.36
C VAL A 165 -17.40 -2.92 13.86
N HIS A 166 -16.47 -2.71 12.90
CA HIS A 166 -16.28 -1.41 12.28
C HIS A 166 -17.53 -0.90 11.57
N ASN A 167 -18.13 -1.75 10.74
CA ASN A 167 -19.31 -1.40 9.96
C ASN A 167 -20.52 -1.13 10.85
N ILE A 168 -20.75 -1.92 11.90
CA ILE A 168 -21.81 -1.68 12.89
C ILE A 168 -21.64 -0.30 13.52
N GLY A 169 -20.42 0.06 13.96
CA GLY A 169 -20.16 1.39 14.53
C GLY A 169 -20.41 2.54 13.54
N LYS A 170 -20.13 2.35 12.24
CA LYS A 170 -20.44 3.35 11.21
C LYS A 170 -21.94 3.53 11.01
N ILE A 171 -22.70 2.42 11.03
CA ILE A 171 -24.17 2.46 10.93
C ILE A 171 -24.75 3.14 12.16
N ASP A 172 -24.28 2.82 13.37
CA ASP A 172 -24.73 3.48 14.61
C ASP A 172 -24.50 4.99 14.57
N GLY A 173 -23.30 5.42 14.16
CA GLY A 173 -23.00 6.84 13.98
C GLY A 173 -23.88 7.51 12.92
N PHE A 174 -24.27 6.79 11.86
CA PHE A 174 -25.20 7.31 10.85
C PHE A 174 -26.62 7.46 11.40
N VAL A 175 -27.16 6.42 12.04
CA VAL A 175 -28.51 6.41 12.64
C VAL A 175 -28.66 7.55 13.65
N LYS A 176 -27.66 7.77 14.51
CA LYS A 176 -27.65 8.86 15.49
C LYS A 176 -27.66 10.25 14.85
N ARG A 177 -26.91 10.46 13.76
CA ARG A 177 -26.88 11.76 13.04
C ARG A 177 -28.21 12.08 12.37
N GLU A 178 -28.91 11.06 11.88
CA GLU A 178 -30.23 11.18 11.26
C GLU A 178 -31.36 11.34 12.29
N GLY A 179 -31.06 11.34 13.60
CA GLY A 179 -32.04 11.44 14.67
C GLY A 179 -32.97 10.23 14.79
N LYS A 180 -32.64 9.10 14.15
CA LYS A 180 -33.48 7.89 14.10
C LYS A 180 -33.18 6.97 15.27
N ASN A 181 -34.20 6.26 15.77
CA ASN A 181 -34.01 5.25 16.80
C ASN A 181 -33.76 3.87 16.18
N TRP A 182 -32.74 3.16 16.66
CA TRP A 182 -32.48 1.77 16.29
C TRP A 182 -33.70 0.88 16.46
N LYS A 183 -34.51 1.12 17.50
CA LYS A 183 -35.74 0.34 17.74
C LYS A 183 -36.76 0.49 16.61
N GLU A 184 -36.88 1.68 16.01
CA GLU A 184 -37.82 1.94 14.92
C GLU A 184 -37.33 1.31 13.61
N ILE A 185 -36.03 1.43 13.32
CA ILE A 185 -35.40 0.82 12.13
C ILE A 185 -35.50 -0.71 12.17
N LEU A 186 -35.29 -1.32 13.34
CA LEU A 186 -35.36 -2.76 13.51
C LEU A 186 -36.81 -3.27 13.52
N LYS A 187 -37.76 -2.53 14.12
CA LYS A 187 -39.19 -2.89 14.10
C LYS A 187 -39.72 -3.02 12.67
N ASN A 188 -39.44 -2.03 11.83
CA ASN A 188 -39.91 -2.00 10.44
C ASN A 188 -39.33 -3.12 9.56
N ARG A 189 -38.32 -3.86 10.05
CA ARG A 189 -37.61 -4.88 9.26
C ARG A 189 -37.80 -6.30 9.76
N ILE A 190 -38.09 -6.48 11.05
CA ILE A 190 -38.38 -7.79 11.65
C ILE A 190 -39.73 -8.33 11.18
N GLU A 191 -40.69 -7.48 10.81
CA GLU A 191 -41.98 -7.92 10.27
C GLU A 191 -41.90 -8.53 8.85
N GLY A 192 -40.75 -8.45 8.16
CA GLY A 192 -40.60 -8.90 6.77
C GLY A 192 -39.47 -9.90 6.48
N ALA A 193 -38.72 -10.39 7.48
CA ALA A 193 -37.55 -11.23 7.23
C ALA A 193 -37.60 -12.56 7.98
N ASN A 194 -37.98 -13.63 7.27
CA ASN A 194 -37.70 -15.00 7.70
C ASN A 194 -36.17 -15.17 7.87
N LEU A 195 -35.75 -15.36 9.11
CA LEU A 195 -34.36 -15.53 9.53
C LEU A 195 -33.86 -16.91 9.09
N PHE A 196 -33.42 -17.05 7.83
CA PHE A 196 -32.70 -18.23 7.38
C PHE A 196 -31.24 -18.19 7.86
N VAL A 197 -30.94 -19.06 8.82
CA VAL A 197 -29.58 -19.41 9.24
C VAL A 197 -28.96 -20.33 8.18
N VAL A 198 -28.32 -19.81 7.13
CA VAL A 198 -27.34 -20.60 6.32
C VAL A 198 -26.32 -19.71 5.58
N ASP A 199 -25.05 -20.10 5.71
CA ASP A 199 -23.87 -19.77 4.89
C ASP A 199 -23.25 -18.35 4.96
N THR A 200 -22.15 -18.26 5.72
CA THR A 200 -21.40 -17.05 6.10
C THR A 200 -20.70 -16.31 4.95
N LYS A 201 -20.71 -16.86 3.72
CA LYS A 201 -20.10 -16.19 2.55
C LYS A 201 -21.06 -15.34 1.71
N ASN A 202 -22.35 -15.70 1.65
CA ASN A 202 -23.29 -15.09 0.70
C ASN A 202 -24.23 -14.05 1.36
N VAL A 203 -24.48 -14.18 2.66
CA VAL A 203 -25.36 -13.26 3.41
C VAL A 203 -24.77 -11.85 3.54
N LEU A 204 -23.46 -11.72 3.73
CA LEU A 204 -22.81 -10.40 3.89
C LEU A 204 -22.94 -9.51 2.64
N ILE A 205 -22.98 -10.09 1.43
CA ILE A 205 -23.19 -9.33 0.20
C ILE A 205 -24.67 -9.00 -0.02
N GLY A 206 -25.56 -9.95 0.28
CA GLY A 206 -27.02 -9.79 0.10
C GLY A 206 -27.65 -8.80 1.08
N THR A 207 -27.31 -8.90 2.37
CA THR A 207 -27.87 -8.03 3.41
C THR A 207 -27.37 -6.59 3.27
N LEU A 208 -26.14 -6.38 2.81
CA LEU A 208 -25.64 -5.04 2.50
C LEU A 208 -26.30 -4.49 1.22
N LYS A 209 -26.44 -5.28 0.15
CA LYS A 209 -27.11 -4.81 -1.09
C LYS A 209 -28.56 -4.35 -0.86
N HIS A 210 -29.34 -5.07 -0.04
CA HIS A 210 -30.72 -4.67 0.27
C HIS A 210 -30.82 -3.51 1.28
N VAL A 211 -29.78 -3.25 2.09
CA VAL A 211 -29.72 -2.02 2.91
C VAL A 211 -29.44 -0.79 2.03
N PHE A 212 -28.73 -0.96 0.92
CA PHE A 212 -28.33 0.14 0.03
C PHE A 212 -29.28 0.42 -1.14
N SER A 213 -30.27 -0.45 -1.44
CA SER A 213 -31.26 -0.21 -2.50
C SER A 213 -32.41 0.70 -2.08
N ASP A 214 -32.85 0.61 -0.83
CA ASP A 214 -34.08 1.28 -0.35
C ASP A 214 -33.81 2.64 0.30
N LEU A 215 -32.54 2.91 0.61
CA LEU A 215 -32.06 4.23 0.98
C LEU A 215 -31.48 4.87 -0.28
N SER A 216 -32.12 5.93 -0.78
CA SER A 216 -31.64 6.87 -1.80
C SER A 216 -30.39 7.65 -1.35
N VAL A 217 -29.43 6.96 -0.72
CA VAL A 217 -28.10 7.43 -0.36
C VAL A 217 -27.32 7.49 -1.66
N LYS A 218 -27.25 8.69 -2.24
CA LYS A 218 -26.26 9.04 -3.24
C LYS A 218 -24.88 8.59 -2.73
N TYR A 219 -24.33 7.55 -3.36
CA TYR A 219 -22.91 7.20 -3.42
C TYR A 219 -22.04 7.80 -2.30
N VAL A 220 -22.03 7.17 -1.12
CA VAL A 220 -21.01 7.40 -0.09
C VAL A 220 -20.19 6.12 0.03
N ASP A 221 -19.15 5.99 -0.80
CA ASP A 221 -18.01 5.06 -0.72
C ASP A 221 -18.16 3.80 0.15
N PHE A 222 -19.11 2.92 -0.21
CA PHE A 222 -19.31 1.62 0.44
C PHE A 222 -18.40 0.50 -0.09
N HIS A 223 -17.28 0.83 -0.75
CA HIS A 223 -16.43 -0.11 -1.48
C HIS A 223 -15.09 -0.47 -0.80
N VAL A 224 -15.00 -0.43 0.53
CA VAL A 224 -13.70 -0.66 1.20
C VAL A 224 -13.48 -2.11 1.66
N GLY A 225 -14.52 -2.93 1.81
CA GLY A 225 -14.38 -4.23 2.51
C GLY A 225 -14.51 -5.50 1.68
N ILE A 226 -15.45 -5.56 0.73
CA ILE A 226 -15.94 -6.86 0.23
C ILE A 226 -15.39 -7.22 -1.15
N THR A 227 -15.21 -6.25 -2.05
CA THR A 227 -14.56 -6.47 -3.36
C THR A 227 -13.10 -6.87 -3.21
N LYS A 228 -12.43 -6.39 -2.16
CA LYS A 228 -11.07 -6.83 -1.81
C LYS A 228 -10.98 -8.26 -1.33
N PHE A 229 -12.05 -8.98 -0.99
CA PHE A 229 -11.91 -10.39 -0.57
C PHE A 229 -11.63 -11.35 -1.73
N LYS A 230 -12.07 -11.02 -2.96
CA LYS A 230 -11.58 -11.70 -4.17
C LYS A 230 -10.13 -11.33 -4.49
N GLU A 231 -9.69 -10.13 -4.13
CA GLU A 231 -8.28 -9.70 -4.23
C GLU A 231 -7.40 -10.17 -3.05
N ILE A 232 -7.97 -10.52 -1.89
CA ILE A 232 -7.24 -11.08 -0.74
C ILE A 232 -6.87 -12.55 -1.00
N LYS A 233 -7.48 -13.22 -2.00
CA LYS A 233 -6.87 -14.44 -2.55
C LYS A 233 -5.45 -14.18 -3.07
N ILE A 234 -5.15 -12.97 -3.54
CA ILE A 234 -3.85 -12.56 -4.12
C ILE A 234 -2.84 -12.20 -3.02
N LEU A 235 -3.25 -11.42 -2.02
CA LEU A 235 -2.37 -11.07 -0.90
C LEU A 235 -1.90 -12.29 -0.09
N THR A 236 -2.64 -13.37 -0.22
CA THR A 236 -2.53 -14.50 0.68
C THR A 236 -1.85 -15.70 0.00
N SER A 237 -1.59 -15.62 -1.32
CA SER A 237 -0.49 -16.35 -2.00
C SER A 237 0.88 -15.69 -1.81
N CYS A 238 0.93 -14.43 -1.35
CA CYS A 238 2.16 -13.71 -1.03
C CYS A 238 2.63 -13.87 0.43
N VAL A 239 1.83 -14.53 1.30
CA VAL A 239 2.23 -14.91 2.68
C VAL A 239 2.96 -16.26 2.67
N GLY A 240 3.74 -16.51 1.62
CA GLY A 240 4.64 -17.65 1.45
C GLY A 240 6.09 -17.30 1.79
N ASN A 241 6.32 -16.35 2.68
CA ASN A 241 7.61 -16.18 3.34
C ASN A 241 7.39 -15.65 4.76
N SER A 242 7.13 -16.60 5.65
CA SER A 242 7.40 -16.48 7.08
C SER A 242 8.85 -16.07 7.28
N GLN A 243 9.10 -14.79 7.54
CA GLN A 243 10.14 -14.28 8.45
C GLN A 243 10.03 -12.75 8.51
N ASN A 244 10.06 -12.22 9.73
CA ASN A 244 10.16 -10.79 10.10
C ASN A 244 8.84 -9.99 10.17
N PHE A 245 7.89 -10.49 10.97
CA PHE A 245 7.22 -9.61 11.93
C PHE A 245 8.00 -9.69 13.24
N MET A 246 9.09 -8.92 13.33
CA MET A 246 9.80 -8.70 14.57
C MET A 246 10.43 -7.30 14.54
N VAL A 247 10.22 -6.58 15.65
CA VAL A 247 10.87 -5.34 16.11
C VAL A 247 10.36 -4.02 15.52
N SER A 248 9.46 -3.39 16.27
CA SER A 248 9.81 -2.23 17.10
C SER A 248 8.88 -2.17 18.30
#